data_AF-A0A651I5E9-F1
#
_entry.id   AF-A0A651I5E9-F1
#
_cell.length_a   1.000
_cell.length_b   1.000
_cell.length_c   1.000
_cell.angle_alpha   90.00
_cell.angle_beta   90.00
_cell.angle_gamma   90.00
#
_symmetry.space_group_name_H-M   'P 1'
#
loop_
_entity.id
_entity.type
_entity.pdbx_description
1 polymer ?
#
loop_
_entity_poly.entity_id
_entity_poly.type
_entity_poly.pdbx_seq_one_letter_code
_entity_poly.pdbx_strand_id
1 'polypeptide(L)'
;MRPGSNYSESSSPREALAGLVERVTFHNADNGFCVLRVKARGHRDLVTTVGHAASIAAGEWITASGEWVNDRTHGQQFRAQF
;
A
#
# COMPACT_ATOMS: atom_id res chain seq x y z
N MET A 1 44.77 -8.99 -4.57
CA MET A 1 44.21 -7.94 -5.44
C MET A 1 43.03 -8.52 -6.21
N ARG A 2 41.78 -8.24 -5.80
CA ARG A 2 40.51 -8.16 -6.56
C ARG A 2 39.35 -7.88 -5.55
N PRO A 3 38.57 -6.80 -5.69
CA PRO A 3 37.40 -6.51 -4.86
C PRO A 3 36.07 -6.90 -5.55
N GLY A 4 34.98 -6.96 -4.79
CA GLY A 4 33.59 -7.01 -5.28
C GLY A 4 32.91 -8.36 -5.03
N SER A 5 31.66 -8.47 -4.59
CA SER A 5 30.60 -7.50 -4.35
C SER A 5 29.59 -8.21 -3.44
N ASN A 6 29.28 -7.66 -2.27
CA ASN A 6 28.11 -8.10 -1.52
C ASN A 6 27.15 -6.91 -1.48
N TYR A 7 26.47 -6.68 -2.60
CA TYR A 7 25.21 -5.94 -2.56
C TYR A 7 24.26 -6.82 -1.76
N SER A 8 24.22 -6.60 -0.45
CA SER A 8 23.03 -6.96 0.31
C SER A 8 21.94 -6.03 -0.18
N GLU A 9 21.26 -6.44 -1.26
CA GLU A 9 19.93 -5.96 -1.58
C GLU A 9 19.10 -6.18 -0.33
N SER A 10 18.94 -5.12 0.45
CA SER A 10 18.02 -5.03 1.57
C SER A 10 16.60 -5.17 1.01
N SER A 11 16.24 -6.39 0.60
CA SER A 11 14.90 -6.76 0.23
C SER A 11 14.11 -6.84 1.53
N SER A 12 13.82 -5.68 2.10
CA SER A 12 12.83 -5.57 3.16
C SER A 12 11.58 -6.25 2.63
N PRO A 13 11.03 -7.26 3.33
CA PRO A 13 9.87 -7.98 2.85
C PRO A 13 8.75 -6.96 2.63
N ARG A 14 8.34 -6.77 1.37
CA ARG A 14 7.16 -5.97 1.04
C ARG A 14 5.96 -6.69 1.65
N GLU A 15 5.37 -6.11 2.69
CA GLU A 15 4.17 -6.66 3.31
C GLU A 15 3.02 -6.64 2.30
N ALA A 16 2.15 -7.64 2.36
CA ALA A 16 1.00 -7.72 1.47
C ALA A 16 -0.28 -7.41 2.25
N LEU A 17 -1.06 -6.48 1.73
CA LEU A 17 -2.38 -6.11 2.20
C LEU A 17 -3.41 -6.58 1.19
N ALA A 18 -4.37 -7.40 1.61
CA ALA A 18 -5.52 -7.77 0.79
C ALA A 18 -6.83 -7.43 1.52
N GLY A 19 -7.77 -6.84 0.78
CA GLY A 19 -9.05 -6.43 1.35
C GLY A 19 -9.97 -5.77 0.35
N LEU A 20 -11.17 -5.42 0.81
CA LEU A 20 -12.17 -4.71 0.02
C LEU A 20 -11.96 -3.21 0.14
N VAL A 21 -12.00 -2.49 -0.98
CA VAL A 21 -12.04 -1.03 -0.98
C VAL A 21 -13.42 -0.61 -0.50
N GLU A 22 -13.50 -0.09 0.72
CA GLU A 22 -14.75 0.46 1.24
C GLU A 22 -15.04 1.82 0.62
N ARG A 23 -14.00 2.64 0.41
CA ARG A 23 -14.14 3.94 -0.23
C ARG A 23 -12.86 4.40 -0.90
N VAL A 24 -12.98 4.99 -2.08
CA VAL A 24 -11.92 5.80 -2.68
C VAL A 24 -12.00 7.19 -2.05
N THR A 25 -10.98 7.59 -1.29
CA THR A 25 -10.91 8.92 -0.69
C THR A 25 -10.35 9.92 -1.70
N PHE A 26 -9.38 9.50 -2.49
CA PHE A 26 -8.76 10.31 -3.53
C PHE A 26 -8.28 9.40 -4.66
N HIS A 27 -8.43 9.84 -5.89
CA HIS A 27 -7.84 9.21 -7.07
C HIS A 27 -7.43 10.31 -8.03
N ASN A 28 -6.17 10.28 -8.42
CA ASN A 28 -5.62 11.13 -9.46
C ASN A 28 -5.39 10.26 -10.69
N ALA A 29 -6.20 10.48 -11.73
CA ALA A 29 -6.12 9.74 -12.97
C ALA A 29 -4.89 10.10 -13.83
N ASP A 30 -4.24 11.24 -13.55
CA ASP A 30 -3.09 11.73 -14.33
C ASP A 30 -1.81 10.94 -14.03
N ASN A 31 -1.54 10.68 -12.75
CA ASN A 31 -0.37 9.92 -12.28
C ASN A 31 -0.74 8.55 -11.66
N GLY A 32 -2.03 8.23 -11.58
CA GLY A 32 -2.56 7.01 -10.98
C GLY A 32 -2.58 7.01 -9.44
N PHE A 33 -2.23 8.10 -8.76
CA PHE A 33 -2.15 8.13 -7.30
C PHE A 33 -3.53 8.00 -6.66
N CYS A 34 -3.71 7.03 -5.77
CA CYS A 34 -4.96 6.79 -5.07
C CYS A 34 -4.77 6.66 -3.56
N VAL A 35 -5.73 7.22 -2.81
CA VAL A 35 -5.89 7.03 -1.38
C VAL A 35 -7.21 6.32 -1.14
N LEU A 36 -7.14 5.15 -0.55
CA LEU A 36 -8.23 4.21 -0.40
C LEU A 36 -8.45 3.88 1.06
N ARG A 37 -9.70 3.65 1.43
CA ARG A 37 -10.10 3.09 2.72
C ARG A 37 -10.42 1.62 2.47
N VAL A 38 -9.56 0.74 2.94
CA VAL A 38 -9.61 -0.69 2.64
C VAL A 38 -9.92 -1.46 3.91
N LYS A 39 -10.94 -2.31 3.85
CA LYS A 39 -11.22 -3.29 4.89
C LYS A 39 -10.28 -4.47 4.71
N ALA A 40 -9.08 -4.34 5.25
CA ALA A 40 -8.05 -5.37 5.18
C ALA A 40 -8.45 -6.61 5.99
N ARG A 41 -8.20 -7.79 5.44
CA ARG A 41 -8.48 -9.04 6.14
C ARG A 41 -7.59 -9.12 7.40
N GLY A 42 -8.21 -9.30 8.56
CA GLY A 42 -7.52 -9.32 9.85
C GLY A 42 -7.48 -7.98 10.59
N HIS A 43 -7.92 -6.88 9.96
CA HIS A 43 -8.09 -5.59 10.61
C HIS A 43 -9.57 -5.35 10.94
N ARG A 44 -9.87 -4.83 12.14
CA ARG A 44 -11.25 -4.44 12.51
C ARG A 44 -11.66 -3.14 11.85
N ASP A 45 -10.73 -2.21 11.75
CA ASP A 45 -10.93 -0.89 11.19
C ASP A 45 -10.51 -0.79 9.72
N LEU A 46 -10.98 0.25 9.06
CA LEU A 46 -10.61 0.57 7.69
C LEU A 46 -9.18 1.11 7.65
N VAL A 47 -8.32 0.40 6.93
CA VAL A 47 -6.93 0.77 6.71
C VAL A 47 -6.86 1.83 5.61
N THR A 48 -6.12 2.90 5.86
CA THR A 48 -5.80 3.87 4.81
C THR A 48 -4.67 3.31 3.95
N THR A 49 -4.99 2.97 2.72
CA THR A 49 -4.04 2.46 1.73
C THR A 49 -3.73 3.53 0.70
N VAL A 50 -2.45 3.87 0.55
CA VAL A 50 -1.96 4.85 -0.41
C VAL A 50 -1.12 4.14 -1.45
N GLY A 51 -1.38 4.37 -2.74
CA GLY A 51 -0.69 3.68 -3.82
C GLY A 51 -0.93 4.30 -5.18
N HIS A 52 -0.50 3.61 -6.24
CA HIS A 52 -0.84 3.95 -7.61
C HIS A 52 -1.69 2.84 -8.24
N ALA A 53 -2.87 3.19 -8.76
CA ALA A 53 -3.77 2.28 -9.45
C ALA A 53 -4.36 2.96 -10.69
N ALA A 54 -4.31 2.27 -11.83
CA ALA A 54 -4.84 2.79 -13.09
C ALA A 54 -6.37 3.00 -13.04
N SER A 55 -7.10 2.13 -12.35
CA SER A 55 -8.53 2.24 -12.10
C SER A 55 -8.87 1.46 -10.84
N ILE A 56 -9.66 2.05 -9.96
CA ILE A 56 -10.05 1.44 -8.69
C ILE A 56 -11.40 1.99 -8.23
N ALA A 57 -12.27 1.11 -7.74
CA ALA A 57 -13.62 1.47 -7.32
C ALA A 57 -13.92 0.94 -5.91
N ALA A 58 -14.91 1.55 -5.25
CA ALA A 58 -15.46 1.01 -4.01
C ALA A 58 -16.17 -0.32 -4.29
N GLY A 59 -16.04 -1.28 -3.38
CA GLY A 59 -16.51 -2.65 -3.52
C GLY A 59 -15.53 -3.58 -4.23
N GLU A 60 -14.41 -3.07 -4.76
CA GLU A 60 -13.41 -3.90 -5.42
C GLU A 60 -12.48 -4.58 -4.41
N TRP A 61 -12.14 -5.84 -4.68
CA TRP A 61 -11.13 -6.56 -3.93
C TRP A 61 -9.75 -6.22 -4.45
N ILE A 62 -8.87 -5.74 -3.56
CA ILE A 62 -7.51 -5.34 -3.94
C ILE A 62 -6.47 -6.16 -3.19
N THR A 63 -5.31 -6.30 -3.83
CA THR A 63 -4.10 -6.82 -3.20
C THR A 63 -2.98 -5.82 -3.48
N ALA A 64 -2.37 -5.30 -2.43
CA ALA A 64 -1.29 -4.33 -2.51
C ALA A 64 -0.08 -4.86 -1.74
N SER A 65 1.11 -4.74 -2.32
CA SER A 65 2.37 -5.00 -1.62
C SER A 65 3.01 -3.68 -1.23
N GLY A 66 3.65 -3.58 -0.07
CA GLY A 66 4.15 -2.29 0.42
C GLY A 66 4.66 -2.34 1.85
N GLU A 67 4.60 -1.19 2.52
CA GLU A 67 5.08 -0.99 3.88
C GLU A 67 4.02 -0.32 4.75
N TRP A 68 3.93 -0.72 6.01
CA TRP A 68 3.09 -0.01 6.97
C TRP A 68 3.82 1.22 7.51
N VAL A 69 3.19 2.37 7.33
CA VAL A 69 3.66 3.66 7.83
C VAL A 69 2.73 4.08 8.97
N ASN A 70 3.27 4.23 10.16
CA ASN A 70 2.49 4.74 11.29
C ASN A 70 2.57 6.26 11.34
N ASP A 71 1.45 6.93 11.07
CA ASP A 71 1.33 8.38 11.22
C ASP A 71 0.88 8.72 12.65
N ARG A 72 1.60 9.62 13.33
CA ARG A 72 1.29 10.00 14.72
C ARG A 72 -0.07 10.69 14.88
N THR A 73 -0.64 11.22 13.79
CA THR A 73 -1.91 11.99 13.80
C THR A 73 -3.08 11.12 13.38
N HIS A 74 -2.90 10.27 12.38
CA HIS A 74 -3.97 9.48 11.74
C HIS A 74 -3.88 7.97 12.00
N GLY A 75 -2.80 7.50 12.63
CA GLY A 75 -2.55 6.09 12.89
C GLY A 75 -1.91 5.37 11.71
N GLN A 76 -2.09 4.06 11.67
CA GLN A 76 -1.42 3.19 10.73
C GLN A 76 -2.01 3.32 9.31
N GLN A 77 -1.12 3.55 8.33
CA GLN A 77 -1.41 3.62 6.91
C GLN A 77 -0.58 2.58 6.17
N PHE A 78 -1.08 2.05 5.08
CA PHE A 78 -0.37 1.13 4.22
C PHE A 78 0.07 1.84 2.96
N ARG A 79 1.38 1.98 2.74
CA ARG A 79 1.94 2.55 1.52
C ARG A 79 2.23 1.41 0.55
N ALA A 80 1.38 1.25 -0.45
CA ALA A 80 1.56 0.32 -1.54
C ALA A 80 2.70 0.78 -2.45
N GLN A 81 3.58 -0.17 -2.76
CA GLN A 81 4.74 -0.02 -3.61
C GLN A 81 4.67 -1.13 -4.66
N PHE A 82 4.34 -0.73 -5.89
CA PHE A 82 4.22 -1.58 -7.06
C PHE A 82 5.57 -1.60 -7.79
#